data_AF-A0A813F2U9-F1
#
_entry.id   AF-A0A813F2U9-F1
#
_cell.length_a   1.000
_cell.length_b   1.000
_cell.length_c   1.000
_cell.angle_alpha   90.00
_cell.angle_beta   90.00
_cell.angle_gamma   90.00
#
_symmetry.space_group_name_H-M   'P 1'
#
loop_
_entity.id
_entity.type
_entity.pdbx_description
1 polymer ?
#
loop_
_entity_poly.entity_id
_entity_poly.type
_entity_poly.pdbx_seq_one_letter_code
_entity_poly.pdbx_strand_id
1 'polypeptide(L)'
;MPPSKGENGAQPHCKRPKPSPVIASALPVYWSTAPDQFPSQGWALVNVTGNPFLFPVLQRCVAATQQDWLGQGRDASEAGAYSALQLAAAWRIENPQRWKTFCAARDEVAVDMYRTRNLSGHLSLRTDWSNITAAFPAASDLSINEVLLAHGTTSGTVLAILAGGLNARLSNSGLFGHGTYFCDNLGKADQYTNEDPQFSSSGSPLHELHKRLYRQALPHPTRVRYMFLCRVVLGEFLRTRDGYTSVDHGDGFIVHASDEERELVEIPGISLPVRFHSLIAETGDLIKRYREVVQFHDARILPEYLLAYKRVYKRVRITRLVRRTDLNGRHGTLRSKAGERFWCCWKVLSPRRKS
;
A
#
# COMPACT_ATOMS: atom_id res chain seq x y z
N MET A 1 -44.24 53.40 36.84
CA MET A 1 -43.30 52.95 35.80
C MET A 1 -42.42 51.84 36.37
N PRO A 2 -42.60 50.58 35.98
CA PRO A 2 -41.64 49.50 36.21
C PRO A 2 -40.83 49.19 34.93
N PRO A 3 -39.60 48.64 35.05
CA PRO A 3 -38.71 48.47 33.91
C PRO A 3 -38.97 47.19 33.10
N SER A 4 -38.46 47.25 31.87
CA SER A 4 -38.59 46.34 30.73
C SER A 4 -38.15 44.89 30.99
N LYS A 5 -38.94 43.94 30.47
CA LYS A 5 -38.55 42.54 30.26
C LYS A 5 -37.54 42.45 29.11
N GLY A 6 -36.35 41.91 29.38
CA GLY A 6 -35.40 41.45 28.37
C GLY A 6 -35.60 39.97 28.09
N GLU A 7 -35.99 39.63 26.87
CA GLU A 7 -36.02 38.26 26.35
C GLU A 7 -34.59 37.83 25.97
N ASN A 8 -34.06 36.80 26.64
CA ASN A 8 -32.88 36.08 26.18
C ASN A 8 -33.33 34.74 25.58
N GLY A 9 -33.36 34.67 24.26
CA GLY A 9 -33.54 33.43 23.51
C GLY A 9 -32.31 32.53 23.68
N ALA A 10 -32.44 31.47 24.47
CA ALA A 10 -31.45 30.40 24.54
C ALA A 10 -31.51 29.57 23.25
N GLN A 11 -30.41 29.55 22.49
CA GLN A 11 -30.21 28.61 21.38
C GLN A 11 -30.17 27.17 21.90
N PRO A 12 -30.71 26.18 21.15
CA PRO A 12 -30.70 24.79 21.59
C PRO A 12 -29.27 24.24 21.55
N HIS A 13 -28.75 23.87 22.72
CA HIS A 13 -27.52 23.09 22.83
C HIS A 13 -27.66 21.79 22.04
N CYS A 14 -26.94 21.71 20.92
CA CYS A 14 -26.73 20.49 20.16
C CYS A 14 -26.07 19.46 21.09
N LYS A 15 -26.83 18.44 21.52
CA LYS A 15 -26.34 17.38 22.41
C LYS A 15 -25.25 16.60 21.67
N ARG A 16 -24.00 16.83 22.05
CA ARG A 16 -22.83 16.13 21.51
C ARG A 16 -22.84 14.67 21.93
N PRO A 17 -22.57 13.70 21.03
CA PRO A 17 -22.47 12.30 21.41
C PRO A 17 -21.27 12.10 22.34
N LYS A 18 -21.50 11.46 23.48
CA LYS A 18 -20.42 11.00 24.37
C LYS A 18 -19.69 9.83 23.72
N PRO A 19 -18.37 9.68 23.91
CA PRO A 19 -17.65 8.51 23.42
C PRO A 19 -18.25 7.25 24.04
N SER A 20 -18.53 6.26 23.17
CA SER A 20 -19.12 4.99 23.56
C SER A 20 -18.19 4.21 24.50
N PRO A 21 -18.73 3.43 25.47
CA PRO A 21 -17.94 2.57 26.33
C PRO A 21 -17.20 1.52 25.49
N VAL A 22 -15.99 1.14 25.91
CA VAL A 22 -15.11 0.16 25.24
C VAL A 22 -15.80 -1.20 25.21
N ILE A 23 -16.53 -1.48 24.13
CA ILE A 23 -17.05 -2.80 23.81
C ILE A 23 -15.84 -3.61 23.33
N ALA A 24 -15.66 -4.83 23.85
CA ALA A 24 -14.70 -5.77 23.27
C ALA A 24 -14.93 -5.82 21.75
N SER A 25 -13.97 -5.33 20.96
CA SER A 25 -14.20 -5.07 19.54
C SER A 25 -14.64 -6.35 18.86
N ALA A 26 -15.92 -6.38 18.45
CA ALA A 26 -16.45 -7.46 17.65
C ALA A 26 -15.62 -7.59 16.37
N LEU A 27 -15.47 -8.81 15.87
CA LEU A 27 -14.83 -9.01 14.57
C LEU A 27 -15.62 -8.24 13.50
N PRO A 28 -14.97 -7.73 12.46
CA PRO A 28 -15.66 -6.98 11.43
C PRO A 28 -16.77 -7.82 10.78
N VAL A 29 -17.94 -7.22 10.56
CA VAL A 29 -19.13 -7.92 10.03
C VAL A 29 -18.90 -8.53 8.64
N TYR A 30 -17.97 -7.97 7.87
CA TYR A 30 -17.62 -8.46 6.52
C TYR A 30 -16.58 -9.59 6.53
N TRP A 31 -16.09 -10.00 7.70
CA TRP A 31 -15.24 -11.19 7.84
C TRP A 31 -16.09 -12.45 7.77
N SER A 32 -15.53 -13.50 7.16
CA SER A 32 -16.23 -14.77 6.96
C SER A 32 -15.72 -15.91 7.83
N THR A 33 -14.53 -15.77 8.43
CA THR A 33 -14.01 -16.78 9.36
C THR A 33 -14.69 -16.61 10.72
N ALA A 34 -15.42 -17.63 11.16
CA ALA A 34 -16.02 -17.62 12.48
C ALA A 34 -14.94 -17.67 13.59
N PRO A 35 -15.19 -17.13 14.80
CA PRO A 35 -14.20 -17.07 15.87
C PRO A 35 -13.56 -18.42 16.24
N ASP A 36 -14.31 -19.51 16.15
CA ASP A 36 -13.90 -20.89 16.42
C ASP A 36 -13.25 -21.60 15.21
N GLN A 37 -13.25 -20.97 14.04
CA GLN A 37 -12.75 -21.52 12.78
C GLN A 37 -11.39 -20.96 12.34
N PHE A 38 -10.79 -20.07 13.14
CA PHE A 38 -9.45 -19.58 12.85
C PHE A 38 -8.43 -20.73 12.92
N PRO A 39 -7.53 -20.85 11.93
CA PRO A 39 -6.46 -21.85 12.00
C PRO A 39 -5.56 -21.61 13.21
N SER A 40 -4.84 -22.64 13.66
CA SER A 40 -3.93 -22.56 14.81
C SER A 40 -2.84 -21.49 14.69
N GLN A 41 -2.52 -21.04 13.48
CA GLN A 41 -1.61 -19.92 13.23
C GLN A 41 -2.18 -18.54 13.62
N GLY A 42 -3.47 -18.45 14.00
CA GLY A 42 -4.13 -17.24 14.50
C GLY A 42 -4.68 -16.29 13.43
N TRP A 43 -4.58 -16.63 12.15
CA TRP A 43 -5.10 -15.81 11.05
C TRP A 43 -5.53 -16.66 9.86
N ALA A 44 -6.46 -16.13 9.07
CA ALA A 44 -7.01 -16.74 7.88
C ALA A 44 -6.79 -15.87 6.63
N LEU A 45 -6.72 -16.53 5.47
CA LEU A 45 -6.71 -15.89 4.16
C LEU A 45 -7.95 -16.33 3.40
N VAL A 46 -8.87 -15.40 3.19
CA VAL A 46 -10.08 -15.66 2.41
C VAL A 46 -9.79 -15.29 0.96
N ASN A 47 -9.75 -16.27 0.08
CA ASN A 47 -9.58 -16.04 -1.36
C ASN A 47 -10.80 -15.28 -1.90
N VAL A 48 -10.56 -14.07 -2.43
CA VAL A 48 -11.61 -13.21 -3.01
C VAL A 48 -11.49 -13.09 -4.53
N THR A 49 -10.66 -13.91 -5.16
CA THR A 49 -10.40 -13.87 -6.61
C THR A 49 -11.68 -14.09 -7.45
N GLY A 50 -12.58 -14.95 -6.97
CA GLY A 50 -13.88 -15.20 -7.60
C GLY A 50 -15.02 -14.29 -7.12
N ASN A 51 -14.76 -13.33 -6.23
CA ASN A 51 -15.82 -12.48 -5.68
C ASN A 51 -16.25 -11.43 -6.72
N PRO A 52 -17.53 -11.42 -7.17
CA PRO A 52 -17.98 -10.57 -8.28
C PRO A 52 -18.07 -9.09 -7.92
N PHE A 53 -18.04 -8.72 -6.64
CA PHE A 53 -18.13 -7.34 -6.19
C PHE A 53 -16.77 -6.78 -5.79
N LEU A 54 -16.02 -7.51 -4.96
CA LEU A 54 -14.77 -7.05 -4.40
C LEU A 54 -13.59 -7.16 -5.38
N PHE A 55 -13.49 -8.24 -6.16
CA PHE A 55 -12.35 -8.42 -7.05
C PHE A 55 -12.25 -7.32 -8.13
N PRO A 56 -13.36 -6.86 -8.76
CA PRO A 56 -13.30 -5.70 -9.66
C PRO A 56 -12.86 -4.41 -8.99
N VAL A 57 -13.25 -4.17 -7.73
CA VAL A 57 -12.81 -2.99 -6.95
C VAL A 57 -11.29 -3.05 -6.73
N LEU A 58 -10.77 -4.20 -6.31
CA LEU A 58 -9.33 -4.43 -6.14
C LEU A 58 -8.56 -4.28 -7.47
N GLN A 59 -9.12 -4.76 -8.59
CA GLN A 59 -8.53 -4.56 -9.91
C GLN A 59 -8.51 -3.07 -10.29
N ARG A 60 -9.53 -2.27 -9.93
CA ARG A 60 -9.48 -0.81 -10.13
C ARG A 60 -8.38 -0.16 -9.30
N CYS A 61 -8.17 -0.58 -8.04
CA CYS A 61 -7.02 -0.12 -7.25
C CYS A 61 -5.70 -0.36 -8.00
N VAL A 62 -5.49 -1.59 -8.49
CA VAL A 62 -4.27 -1.99 -9.22
C VAL A 62 -4.13 -1.22 -10.54
N ALA A 63 -5.23 -0.93 -11.23
CA ALA A 63 -5.21 -0.23 -12.51
C ALA A 63 -5.07 1.30 -12.38
N ALA A 64 -5.43 1.88 -11.23
CA ALA A 64 -5.41 3.33 -10.96
C ALA A 64 -3.97 3.86 -10.76
N THR A 65 -3.13 3.68 -11.77
CA THR A 65 -1.72 4.10 -11.80
C THR A 65 -1.50 5.13 -12.90
N GLN A 66 -0.48 5.97 -12.72
CA GLN A 66 -0.04 6.87 -13.78
C GLN A 66 0.92 6.09 -14.69
N GLN A 67 0.45 5.71 -15.88
CA GLN A 67 1.18 4.79 -16.78
C GLN A 67 2.57 5.29 -17.13
N ASP A 68 2.74 6.60 -17.33
CA ASP A 68 4.02 7.23 -17.68
C ASP A 68 5.00 7.28 -16.52
N TRP A 69 4.62 6.86 -15.32
CA TRP A 69 5.47 6.79 -14.14
C TRP A 69 5.87 5.38 -13.75
N LEU A 70 5.29 4.35 -14.39
CA LEU A 70 5.59 2.95 -14.10
C LEU A 70 7.00 2.57 -14.56
N GLY A 71 7.66 1.70 -13.79
CA GLY A 71 8.99 1.18 -14.11
C GLY A 71 10.12 2.20 -14.05
N GLN A 72 9.85 3.40 -13.50
CA GLN A 72 10.81 4.49 -13.36
C GLN A 72 11.06 4.81 -11.89
N GLY A 73 12.27 5.22 -11.53
CA GLY A 73 12.61 5.72 -10.20
C GLY A 73 13.81 5.01 -9.60
N ARG A 74 14.50 5.72 -8.68
CA ARG A 74 15.67 5.20 -7.96
C ARG A 74 15.30 3.97 -7.14
N ASP A 75 14.12 3.98 -6.55
CA ASP A 75 13.66 2.94 -5.62
C ASP A 75 13.09 1.70 -6.32
N ALA A 76 13.02 1.71 -7.66
CA ALA A 76 12.50 0.58 -8.42
C ALA A 76 13.45 -0.63 -8.32
N SER A 77 13.03 -1.65 -7.57
CA SER A 77 13.69 -2.96 -7.43
C SER A 77 14.01 -3.61 -8.79
N GLU A 78 13.12 -3.43 -9.76
CA GLU A 78 13.20 -3.97 -11.11
C GLU A 78 12.77 -2.89 -12.11
N ALA A 79 13.74 -2.31 -12.81
CA ALA A 79 13.47 -1.42 -13.93
C ALA A 79 12.86 -2.20 -15.11
N GLY A 80 11.95 -1.58 -15.86
CA GLY A 80 11.41 -2.21 -17.06
C GLY A 80 10.28 -1.43 -17.73
N ALA A 81 10.13 -1.62 -19.04
CA ALA A 81 9.08 -0.98 -19.83
C ALA A 81 7.77 -1.79 -19.80
N TYR A 82 7.01 -1.66 -18.71
CA TYR A 82 5.62 -2.13 -18.62
C TYR A 82 4.67 -0.93 -18.57
N SER A 83 3.43 -1.14 -19.00
CA SER A 83 2.45 -0.06 -19.19
C SER A 83 1.24 -0.16 -18.29
N ALA A 84 1.06 -1.28 -17.61
CA ALA A 84 -0.05 -1.47 -16.68
C ALA A 84 0.28 -2.55 -15.64
N LEU A 85 -0.51 -2.54 -14.57
CA LEU A 85 -0.58 -3.59 -13.58
C LEU A 85 -1.91 -4.33 -13.71
N GLN A 86 -1.90 -5.64 -13.56
CA GLN A 86 -3.09 -6.49 -13.68
C GLN A 86 -3.20 -7.42 -12.48
N LEU A 87 -4.33 -7.38 -11.78
CA LEU A 87 -4.59 -8.26 -10.65
C LEU A 87 -4.77 -9.70 -11.15
N ALA A 88 -4.07 -10.64 -10.51
CA ALA A 88 -4.13 -12.07 -10.83
C ALA A 88 -4.86 -12.86 -9.74
N ALA A 89 -4.66 -12.51 -8.48
CA ALA A 89 -5.37 -13.09 -7.35
C ALA A 89 -5.38 -12.10 -6.17
N ALA A 90 -6.33 -12.28 -5.26
CA ALA A 90 -6.39 -11.49 -4.03
C ALA A 90 -6.97 -12.29 -2.87
N TRP A 91 -6.53 -11.92 -1.67
CA TRP A 91 -7.00 -12.50 -0.41
C TRP A 91 -7.35 -11.39 0.57
N ARG A 92 -8.46 -11.54 1.28
CA ARG A 92 -8.73 -10.77 2.50
C ARG A 92 -7.99 -11.45 3.66
N ILE A 93 -7.31 -10.63 4.45
CA ILE A 93 -6.54 -11.07 5.62
C ILE A 93 -7.44 -10.89 6.84
N GLU A 94 -7.70 -11.99 7.55
CA GLU A 94 -8.50 -11.97 8.77
C GLU A 94 -7.60 -12.39 9.94
N ASN A 95 -7.27 -11.44 10.81
CA ASN A 95 -6.40 -11.65 11.97
C ASN A 95 -7.01 -10.99 13.23
N PRO A 96 -7.72 -11.77 14.07
CA PRO A 96 -8.43 -11.26 15.24
C PRO A 96 -7.55 -10.49 16.23
N GLN A 97 -6.32 -10.95 16.45
CA GLN A 97 -5.41 -10.30 17.39
C GLN A 97 -4.99 -8.92 16.85
N ARG A 98 -4.65 -8.84 15.57
CA ARG A 98 -4.29 -7.55 14.92
C ARG A 98 -5.48 -6.61 14.85
N TRP A 99 -6.68 -7.11 14.59
CA TRP A 99 -7.89 -6.30 14.64
C TRP A 99 -8.10 -5.66 16.01
N LYS A 100 -7.91 -6.42 17.09
CA LYS A 100 -8.01 -5.88 18.46
C LYS A 100 -6.97 -4.80 18.73
N THR A 101 -5.71 -5.04 18.37
CA THR A 101 -4.63 -4.05 18.51
C THR A 101 -4.93 -2.79 17.71
N PHE A 102 -5.40 -2.95 16.47
CA PHE A 102 -5.78 -1.85 15.59
C PHE A 102 -6.94 -1.04 16.17
N CYS A 103 -7.99 -1.68 16.68
CA CYS A 103 -9.12 -0.98 17.30
C CYS A 103 -8.69 -0.19 18.53
N ALA A 104 -7.84 -0.75 19.39
CA ALA A 104 -7.34 -0.04 20.56
C ALA A 104 -6.54 1.22 20.18
N ALA A 105 -5.63 1.11 19.20
CA ALA A 105 -4.88 2.26 18.70
C ALA A 105 -5.77 3.29 17.99
N ARG A 106 -6.81 2.83 17.29
CA ARG A 106 -7.82 3.68 16.66
C ARG A 106 -8.57 4.50 17.71
N ASP A 107 -9.00 3.86 18.80
CA ASP A 107 -9.73 4.51 19.89
C ASP A 107 -8.84 5.51 20.65
N GLU A 108 -7.55 5.20 20.81
CA GLU A 108 -6.55 6.14 21.37
C GLU A 108 -6.41 7.40 20.50
N VAL A 109 -6.22 7.23 19.18
CA VAL A 109 -6.13 8.37 18.25
C VAL A 109 -7.45 9.15 18.23
N ALA A 110 -8.61 8.51 18.35
CA ALA A 110 -9.89 9.21 18.42
C ALA A 110 -9.99 10.16 19.63
N VAL A 111 -9.43 9.76 20.78
CA VAL A 111 -9.34 10.63 21.96
C VAL A 111 -8.45 11.83 21.69
N ASP A 112 -7.32 11.63 21.04
CA ASP A 112 -6.39 12.72 20.71
C ASP A 112 -7.00 13.68 19.67
N MET A 113 -7.63 13.15 18.61
CA MET A 113 -8.36 13.94 17.61
C MET A 113 -9.46 14.80 18.22
N TYR A 114 -10.16 14.29 19.24
CA TYR A 114 -11.15 15.07 19.99
C TYR A 114 -10.50 16.23 20.77
N ARG A 115 -9.33 16.00 21.38
CA ARG A 115 -8.61 17.02 22.18
C ARG A 115 -8.04 18.12 21.31
N THR A 116 -7.43 17.75 20.20
CA THR A 116 -6.80 18.67 19.25
C THR A 116 -7.84 19.39 18.40
N ARG A 117 -9.04 18.82 18.24
CA ARG A 117 -10.12 19.34 17.39
C ARG A 117 -9.77 19.28 15.90
N ASN A 118 -9.06 18.23 15.49
CA ASN A 118 -8.70 17.96 14.09
C ASN A 118 -7.92 19.13 13.45
N LEU A 119 -6.78 19.50 14.04
CA LEU A 119 -5.98 20.66 13.62
C LEU A 119 -5.41 20.50 12.21
N SER A 120 -4.97 19.30 11.85
CA SER A 120 -4.48 18.96 10.51
C SER A 120 -5.59 18.88 9.47
N GLY A 121 -6.86 18.85 9.90
CA GLY A 121 -8.01 18.67 9.02
C GLY A 121 -8.07 17.28 8.39
N HIS A 122 -8.79 17.18 7.28
CA HIS A 122 -8.95 15.92 6.57
C HIS A 122 -7.92 15.75 5.45
N LEU A 123 -7.24 14.59 5.43
CA LEU A 123 -6.32 14.29 4.34
C LEU A 123 -7.09 14.10 3.03
N SER A 124 -6.76 14.91 2.03
CA SER A 124 -7.29 14.74 0.68
C SER A 124 -6.47 13.70 -0.09
N LEU A 125 -7.05 12.52 -0.29
CA LEU A 125 -6.50 11.51 -1.18
C LEU A 125 -6.75 11.84 -2.65
N ARG A 126 -5.99 11.24 -3.57
CA ARG A 126 -6.23 11.36 -5.01
C ARG A 126 -7.69 10.96 -5.31
N THR A 127 -8.39 11.74 -6.13
CA THR A 127 -9.84 11.60 -6.35
C THR A 127 -10.25 10.22 -6.87
N ASP A 128 -9.49 9.66 -7.82
CA ASP A 128 -9.72 8.29 -8.32
C ASP A 128 -9.58 7.25 -7.19
N TRP A 129 -8.59 7.40 -6.32
CA TRP A 129 -8.35 6.52 -5.19
C TRP A 129 -9.49 6.58 -4.17
N SER A 130 -9.89 7.78 -3.73
CA SER A 130 -11.03 7.98 -2.82
C SER A 130 -12.32 7.35 -3.37
N ASN A 131 -12.59 7.53 -4.67
CA ASN A 131 -13.77 6.97 -5.32
C ASN A 131 -13.74 5.44 -5.37
N ILE A 132 -12.55 4.83 -5.56
CA ILE A 132 -12.40 3.39 -5.58
C ILE A 132 -12.55 2.81 -4.16
N THR A 133 -11.91 3.42 -3.16
CA THR A 133 -11.89 2.89 -1.78
C THR A 133 -13.23 3.05 -1.07
N ALA A 134 -14.07 4.01 -1.48
CA ALA A 134 -15.45 4.13 -1.00
C ALA A 134 -16.33 2.90 -1.29
N ALA A 135 -15.94 2.04 -2.25
CA ALA A 135 -16.67 0.82 -2.59
C ALA A 135 -16.31 -0.40 -1.72
N PHE A 136 -15.41 -0.27 -0.74
CA PHE A 136 -15.04 -1.36 0.16
C PHE A 136 -16.12 -1.60 1.23
N PRO A 137 -16.27 -2.84 1.73
CA PRO A 137 -17.38 -3.22 2.60
C PRO A 137 -17.38 -2.55 3.98
N ALA A 138 -16.26 -1.99 4.43
CA ALA A 138 -16.17 -1.24 5.67
C ALA A 138 -15.70 0.19 5.40
N ALA A 139 -16.58 1.13 5.74
CA ALA A 139 -16.28 2.55 5.68
C ALA A 139 -15.09 2.88 6.59
N SER A 140 -14.23 3.75 6.09
CA SER A 140 -13.18 4.40 6.86
C SER A 140 -13.78 5.39 7.86
N ASP A 141 -13.22 5.45 9.06
CA ASP A 141 -13.51 6.52 10.02
C ASP A 141 -12.74 7.80 9.65
N LEU A 142 -13.43 8.68 8.92
CA LEU A 142 -12.86 9.96 8.48
C LEU A 142 -12.58 10.92 9.64
N SER A 143 -13.19 10.73 10.81
CA SER A 143 -12.98 11.62 11.97
C SER A 143 -11.57 11.51 12.55
N ILE A 144 -10.86 10.43 12.24
CA ILE A 144 -9.49 10.14 12.66
C ILE A 144 -8.52 9.97 11.49
N ASN A 145 -8.94 10.40 10.29
CA ASN A 145 -8.20 10.20 9.05
C ASN A 145 -7.81 8.72 8.83
N GLU A 146 -8.72 7.79 9.09
CA GLU A 146 -8.53 6.38 8.73
C GLU A 146 -8.67 6.23 7.22
N VAL A 147 -7.69 5.65 6.56
CA VAL A 147 -7.66 5.54 5.09
C VAL A 147 -7.15 4.18 4.64
N LEU A 148 -7.51 3.75 3.43
CA LEU A 148 -6.92 2.58 2.80
C LEU A 148 -5.75 3.03 1.92
N LEU A 149 -4.55 2.51 2.14
CA LEU A 149 -3.33 2.83 1.39
C LEU A 149 -2.60 1.55 0.97
N ALA A 150 -1.76 1.66 -0.06
CA ALA A 150 -0.97 0.55 -0.57
C ALA A 150 0.44 0.50 0.03
N HIS A 151 0.92 -0.71 0.28
CA HIS A 151 2.29 -1.01 0.69
C HIS A 151 2.91 -2.06 -0.22
N GLY A 152 4.02 -1.70 -0.86
CA GLY A 152 4.80 -2.62 -1.70
C GLY A 152 5.86 -3.33 -0.89
N THR A 153 6.09 -4.61 -1.16
CA THR A 153 7.11 -5.39 -0.46
C THR A 153 7.63 -6.54 -1.32
N THR A 154 8.69 -7.20 -0.87
CA THR A 154 9.27 -8.34 -1.58
C THR A 154 8.48 -9.62 -1.31
N SER A 155 8.50 -10.59 -2.23
CA SER A 155 7.81 -11.87 -2.01
C SER A 155 8.29 -12.60 -0.75
N GLY A 156 9.56 -12.43 -0.37
CA GLY A 156 10.16 -13.03 0.82
C GLY A 156 9.62 -12.49 2.16
N THR A 157 9.08 -11.27 2.20
CA THR A 157 8.57 -10.65 3.44
C THR A 157 7.08 -10.87 3.65
N VAL A 158 6.34 -11.27 2.61
CA VAL A 158 4.87 -11.42 2.65
C VAL A 158 4.42 -12.32 3.80
N LEU A 159 5.05 -13.49 3.97
CA LEU A 159 4.66 -14.43 5.04
C LEU A 159 4.90 -13.84 6.43
N ALA A 160 6.00 -13.10 6.62
CA ALA A 160 6.30 -12.43 7.88
C ALA A 160 5.26 -11.34 8.19
N ILE A 161 4.84 -10.56 7.18
CA ILE A 161 3.80 -9.53 7.34
C ILE A 161 2.43 -10.16 7.62
N LEU A 162 2.09 -11.29 6.98
CA LEU A 162 0.83 -12.01 7.27
C LEU A 162 0.78 -12.51 8.73
N ALA A 163 1.91 -13.00 9.24
CA ALA A 163 1.99 -13.50 10.61
C ALA A 163 2.10 -12.37 11.66
N GLY A 164 2.91 -11.36 11.38
CA GLY A 164 3.38 -10.35 12.34
C GLY A 164 2.86 -8.93 12.11
N GLY A 165 2.11 -8.67 11.04
CA GLY A 165 1.79 -7.31 10.60
C GLY A 165 3.00 -6.57 10.02
N LEU A 166 2.80 -5.31 9.63
CA LEU A 166 3.91 -4.43 9.27
C LEU A 166 4.61 -3.95 10.55
N ASN A 167 5.93 -3.79 10.47
CA ASN A 167 6.74 -3.40 11.61
C ASN A 167 7.79 -2.36 11.19
N ALA A 168 7.66 -1.14 11.68
CA ALA A 168 8.58 -0.05 11.38
C ALA A 168 10.02 -0.34 11.84
N ARG A 169 10.20 -1.17 12.88
CA ARG A 169 11.53 -1.58 13.38
C ARG A 169 12.28 -2.51 12.44
N LEU A 170 11.57 -3.21 11.55
CA LEU A 170 12.14 -4.06 10.52
C LEU A 170 12.29 -3.33 9.18
N SER A 171 11.76 -2.12 9.09
CA SER A 171 11.88 -1.29 7.88
C SER A 171 13.22 -0.56 7.91
N ASN A 172 13.92 -0.55 6.77
CA ASN A 172 15.10 0.29 6.61
C ASN A 172 14.69 1.76 6.70
N SER A 173 15.62 2.63 7.11
CA SER A 173 15.38 4.08 7.08
C SER A 173 15.03 4.49 5.64
N GLY A 174 13.90 5.16 5.48
CA GLY A 174 13.54 5.82 4.23
C GLY A 174 13.89 7.29 4.30
N LEU A 175 13.49 8.04 3.27
CA LEU A 175 13.81 9.47 3.15
C LEU A 175 13.12 10.36 4.21
N PHE A 176 12.09 9.85 4.88
CA PHE A 176 11.20 10.57 5.78
C PHE A 176 11.15 9.90 7.16
N GLY A 177 12.27 9.31 7.58
CA GLY A 177 12.44 8.64 8.85
C GLY A 177 12.12 7.14 8.88
N HIS A 178 12.18 6.60 10.09
CA HIS A 178 12.08 5.17 10.41
C HIS A 178 10.63 4.74 10.66
N GLY A 179 9.81 4.81 9.61
CA GLY A 179 8.41 4.38 9.63
C GLY A 179 8.07 3.33 8.58
N THR A 180 6.80 2.93 8.56
CA THR A 180 6.22 2.12 7.48
C THR A 180 5.66 3.05 6.41
N TYR A 181 6.06 2.83 5.16
CA TYR A 181 5.73 3.70 4.02
C TYR A 181 4.53 3.18 3.24
N PHE A 182 3.67 4.12 2.86
CA PHE A 182 2.42 3.88 2.15
C PHE A 182 2.21 4.88 1.02
N CYS A 183 1.29 4.56 0.12
CA CYS A 183 0.90 5.45 -0.98
C CYS A 183 -0.57 5.23 -1.38
N ASP A 184 -1.19 6.24 -1.96
CA ASP A 184 -2.52 6.18 -2.57
C ASP A 184 -2.45 5.88 -4.08
N ASN A 185 -1.28 5.43 -4.57
CA ASN A 185 -1.03 5.04 -5.95
C ASN A 185 -0.13 3.80 -6.01
N LEU A 186 -0.69 2.68 -6.48
CA LEU A 186 -0.01 1.39 -6.50
C LEU A 186 1.21 1.36 -7.42
N GLY A 187 1.37 2.32 -8.34
CA GLY A 187 2.58 2.46 -9.15
C GLY A 187 3.82 2.80 -8.31
N LYS A 188 3.65 3.47 -7.16
CA LYS A 188 4.72 3.67 -6.17
C LYS A 188 5.01 2.39 -5.41
N ALA A 189 3.99 1.73 -4.87
CA ALA A 189 4.15 0.46 -4.17
C ALA A 189 4.87 -0.59 -5.03
N ASP A 190 4.54 -0.68 -6.32
CA ASP A 190 5.16 -1.61 -7.26
C ASP A 190 6.69 -1.45 -7.39
N GLN A 191 7.24 -0.25 -7.13
CA GLN A 191 8.69 -0.02 -7.11
C GLN A 191 9.41 -0.87 -6.05
N TYR A 192 8.73 -1.29 -4.98
CA TYR A 192 9.31 -2.04 -3.86
C TYR A 192 9.08 -3.54 -3.94
N THR A 193 8.62 -4.06 -5.08
CA THR A 193 8.24 -5.48 -5.23
C THR A 193 9.19 -6.24 -6.15
N ASN A 194 9.39 -7.54 -5.92
CA ASN A 194 10.15 -8.40 -6.83
C ASN A 194 9.27 -9.51 -7.40
N GLU A 195 9.65 -10.03 -8.57
CA GLU A 195 8.94 -11.13 -9.21
C GLU A 195 9.01 -12.43 -8.38
N ASP A 196 7.85 -13.05 -8.21
CA ASP A 196 7.64 -14.43 -7.81
C ASP A 196 7.31 -15.26 -9.06
N PRO A 197 8.30 -15.95 -9.64
CA PRO A 197 8.19 -16.49 -10.98
C PRO A 197 7.24 -17.69 -11.07
N GLN A 198 7.19 -18.55 -10.06
CA GLN A 198 6.44 -19.80 -10.12
C GLN A 198 6.18 -20.39 -8.73
N PHE A 199 5.21 -21.31 -8.68
CA PHE A 199 4.98 -22.12 -7.49
C PHE A 199 6.24 -22.88 -7.09
N SER A 200 6.47 -22.97 -5.78
CA SER A 200 7.59 -23.69 -5.21
C SER A 200 7.09 -24.85 -4.36
N SER A 201 7.35 -26.07 -4.83
CA SER A 201 6.79 -27.30 -4.27
C SER A 201 7.49 -27.82 -3.02
N SER A 202 8.74 -27.42 -2.73
CA SER A 202 9.45 -27.73 -1.49
C SER A 202 10.74 -26.91 -1.34
N GLY A 203 11.25 -26.74 -0.11
CA GLY A 203 12.61 -26.26 0.20
C GLY A 203 12.94 -24.78 -0.06
N SER A 204 12.08 -24.03 -0.77
CA SER A 204 12.25 -22.59 -1.00
C SER A 204 11.74 -21.74 0.18
N PRO A 205 12.32 -20.55 0.43
CA PRO A 205 11.77 -19.57 1.37
C PRO A 205 10.29 -19.22 1.12
N LEU A 206 9.81 -19.32 -0.13
CA LEU A 206 8.43 -19.03 -0.50
C LEU A 206 7.48 -20.23 -0.39
N HIS A 207 8.00 -21.42 -0.06
CA HIS A 207 7.21 -22.65 -0.04
C HIS A 207 6.00 -22.56 0.91
N GLU A 208 6.24 -22.08 2.14
CA GLU A 208 5.18 -21.93 3.14
C GLU A 208 4.19 -20.81 2.77
N LEU A 209 4.65 -19.74 2.12
CA LEU A 209 3.75 -18.74 1.55
C LEU A 209 2.85 -19.38 0.48
N HIS A 210 3.42 -20.13 -0.44
CA HIS A 210 2.71 -20.73 -1.56
C HIS A 210 1.68 -21.77 -1.13
N LYS A 211 2.00 -22.62 -0.15
CA LYS A 211 1.03 -23.57 0.46
C LYS A 211 -0.21 -22.89 1.03
N ARG A 212 -0.06 -21.65 1.48
CA ARG A 212 -1.13 -20.87 2.12
C ARG A 212 -1.98 -20.13 1.11
N LEU A 213 -1.35 -19.53 0.10
CA LEU A 213 -2.02 -18.76 -0.95
C LEU A 213 -2.66 -19.65 -2.02
N TYR A 214 -1.91 -20.66 -2.46
CA TYR A 214 -2.21 -21.45 -3.65
C TYR A 214 -2.42 -22.92 -3.24
N ARG A 215 -3.67 -23.23 -2.89
CA ARG A 215 -4.17 -24.61 -2.74
C ARG A 215 -4.82 -25.06 -4.06
N GLN A 216 -5.28 -26.31 -4.14
CA GLN A 216 -5.90 -26.89 -5.36
C GLN A 216 -6.95 -25.99 -6.03
N ALA A 217 -7.70 -25.19 -5.24
CA ALA A 217 -8.73 -24.28 -5.77
C ALA A 217 -8.19 -23.03 -6.49
N LEU A 218 -6.93 -22.66 -6.31
CA LEU A 218 -6.32 -21.50 -6.97
C LEU A 218 -4.85 -21.79 -7.32
N PRO A 219 -4.55 -22.15 -8.59
CA PRO A 219 -3.17 -22.37 -9.00
C PRO A 219 -2.37 -21.08 -8.98
N HIS A 220 -1.06 -21.19 -8.71
CA HIS A 220 -0.14 -20.06 -8.72
C HIS A 220 -0.13 -19.39 -10.12
N PRO A 221 -0.43 -18.08 -10.26
CA PRO A 221 -0.59 -17.45 -11.57
C PRO A 221 0.71 -17.30 -12.36
N THR A 222 1.86 -17.55 -11.75
CA THR A 222 3.24 -17.35 -12.28
C THR A 222 3.57 -15.89 -12.52
N ARG A 223 4.83 -15.52 -12.30
CA ARG A 223 5.38 -14.18 -12.53
C ARG A 223 4.58 -13.07 -11.86
N VAL A 224 4.14 -13.32 -10.63
CA VAL A 224 3.36 -12.37 -9.84
C VAL A 224 4.28 -11.52 -8.98
N ARG A 225 3.75 -10.41 -8.49
CA ARG A 225 4.32 -9.56 -7.43
C ARG A 225 3.25 -9.40 -6.37
N TYR A 226 3.67 -9.07 -5.14
CA TYR A 226 2.76 -8.92 -4.02
C TYR A 226 2.76 -7.48 -3.50
N MET A 227 1.58 -7.01 -3.11
CA MET A 227 1.42 -5.76 -2.37
C MET A 227 0.24 -5.89 -1.40
N PHE A 228 0.27 -5.10 -0.34
CA PHE A 228 -0.80 -5.02 0.63
C PHE A 228 -1.65 -3.78 0.40
N LEU A 229 -2.96 -3.89 0.60
CA LEU A 229 -3.81 -2.76 0.94
C LEU A 229 -4.03 -2.78 2.45
N CYS A 230 -3.66 -1.68 3.09
CA CYS A 230 -3.67 -1.55 4.53
C CYS A 230 -4.63 -0.44 4.92
N ARG A 231 -5.42 -0.70 5.95
CA ARG A 231 -6.15 0.34 6.68
C ARG A 231 -5.15 1.02 7.62
N VAL A 232 -5.04 2.33 7.52
CA VAL A 232 -4.04 3.14 8.23
C VAL A 232 -4.75 4.28 8.93
N VAL A 233 -4.57 4.39 10.24
CA VAL A 233 -5.03 5.55 11.03
C VAL A 233 -3.96 6.63 10.95
N LEU A 234 -4.31 7.80 10.42
CA LEU A 234 -3.37 8.91 10.24
C LEU A 234 -3.46 9.97 11.33
N GLY A 235 -4.61 10.11 12.00
CA GLY A 235 -4.83 11.09 13.04
C GLY A 235 -4.47 12.52 12.60
N GLU A 236 -3.91 13.29 13.54
CA GLU A 236 -3.19 14.53 13.25
C GLU A 236 -1.91 14.22 12.48
N PHE A 237 -1.75 14.84 11.31
CA PHE A 237 -0.63 14.59 10.42
C PHE A 237 0.16 15.87 10.13
N LEU A 238 1.46 15.71 9.88
CA LEU A 238 2.30 16.77 9.32
C LEU A 238 2.47 16.57 7.82
N ARG A 239 2.56 17.67 7.07
CA ARG A 239 3.04 17.65 5.68
C ARG A 239 4.46 18.13 5.60
N THR A 240 5.25 17.48 4.76
CA THR A 240 6.64 17.86 4.42
C THR A 240 6.86 17.69 2.92
N ARG A 241 7.90 18.35 2.38
CA ARG A 241 8.40 18.09 1.02
C ARG A 241 9.86 17.63 0.99
N ASP A 242 10.57 17.85 2.10
CA ASP A 242 12.00 17.61 2.26
C ASP A 242 12.32 16.56 3.34
N GLY A 243 11.34 16.17 4.15
CA GLY A 243 11.52 15.26 5.29
C GLY A 243 12.00 15.91 6.58
N TYR A 244 12.33 17.19 6.54
CA TYR A 244 12.92 17.91 7.67
C TYR A 244 11.98 18.98 8.20
N THR A 245 11.31 19.71 7.31
CA THR A 245 10.49 20.86 7.67
C THR A 245 9.01 20.67 7.32
N SER A 246 8.14 21.26 8.13
CA SER A 246 6.69 21.25 7.91
C SER A 246 6.30 22.29 6.88
N VAL A 247 5.41 21.91 5.95
CA VAL A 247 4.76 22.83 5.01
C VAL A 247 3.72 23.71 5.73
N ASP A 248 3.21 23.27 6.88
CA ASP A 248 2.03 23.85 7.52
C ASP A 248 2.35 24.77 8.69
N HIS A 249 3.59 24.75 9.22
CA HIS A 249 3.93 25.34 10.51
C HIS A 249 4.99 26.45 10.43
N GLY A 250 5.02 27.21 9.34
CA GLY A 250 5.96 28.32 9.15
C GLY A 250 7.42 27.86 8.99
N ASP A 251 8.29 28.82 8.70
CA ASP A 251 9.67 28.54 8.32
C ASP A 251 10.46 27.90 9.48
N GLY A 252 11.12 26.78 9.19
CA GLY A 252 12.02 26.09 10.12
C GLY A 252 11.35 25.17 11.13
N PHE A 253 10.04 24.95 11.07
CA PHE A 253 9.38 23.99 11.95
C PHE A 253 9.78 22.56 11.59
N ILE A 254 10.54 21.91 12.46
CA ILE A 254 11.04 20.55 12.26
C ILE A 254 9.93 19.50 12.42
N VAL A 255 9.99 18.41 11.65
CA VAL A 255 8.95 17.37 11.70
C VAL A 255 9.23 16.24 12.71
N HIS A 256 10.50 15.94 12.96
CA HIS A 256 10.93 14.85 13.83
C HIS A 256 11.27 15.31 15.24
N ALA A 257 10.95 14.49 16.24
CA ALA A 257 11.24 14.78 17.64
C ALA A 257 12.72 14.58 18.02
N SER A 258 13.47 13.82 17.21
CA SER A 258 14.89 13.55 17.40
C SER A 258 15.58 13.21 16.07
N ASP A 259 16.91 13.21 16.06
CA ASP A 259 17.73 12.89 14.89
C ASP A 259 17.60 11.42 14.44
N GLU A 260 17.07 10.54 15.29
CA GLU A 260 16.76 9.16 14.89
C GLU A 260 15.50 9.05 14.03
N GLU A 261 14.71 10.12 13.89
CA GLU A 261 13.56 10.19 12.98
C GLU A 261 12.53 9.05 13.18
N ARG A 262 12.39 8.57 14.43
CA ARG A 262 11.46 7.48 14.80
C ARG A 262 10.09 7.97 15.25
N GLU A 263 10.00 9.23 15.64
CA GLU A 263 8.79 9.87 16.16
C GLU A 263 8.68 11.29 15.62
N LEU A 264 7.46 11.79 15.53
CA LEU A 264 7.18 13.18 15.15
C LEU A 264 7.13 14.09 16.37
N VAL A 265 7.29 15.39 16.13
CA VAL A 265 7.20 16.42 17.16
C VAL A 265 5.81 16.47 17.82
N GLU A 266 5.78 17.08 19.00
CA GLU A 266 4.53 17.39 19.71
C GLU A 266 3.77 18.52 19.01
N ILE A 267 2.44 18.46 19.06
CA ILE A 267 1.55 19.47 18.50
C ILE A 267 1.63 20.73 19.37
N PRO A 268 2.03 21.89 18.82
CA PRO A 268 2.17 23.12 19.60
C PRO A 268 0.84 23.57 20.22
N GLY A 269 0.90 24.08 21.45
CA GLY A 269 -0.24 24.73 22.10
C GLY A 269 -1.31 23.80 22.69
N ILE A 270 -1.08 22.49 22.72
CA ILE A 270 -1.95 21.52 23.41
C ILE A 270 -1.47 21.33 24.85
N SER A 271 -2.39 21.44 25.83
CA SER A 271 -2.06 21.39 27.26
C SER A 271 -1.60 20.02 27.76
N LEU A 272 -2.12 18.95 27.15
CA LEU A 272 -1.62 17.59 27.35
C LEU A 272 -0.81 17.21 26.11
N PRO A 273 0.49 16.94 26.23
CA PRO A 273 1.33 16.65 25.07
C PRO A 273 0.77 15.52 24.20
N VAL A 274 0.53 15.83 22.93
CA VAL A 274 0.13 14.89 21.87
C VAL A 274 1.13 15.07 20.73
N ARG A 275 1.64 13.98 20.17
CA ARG A 275 2.50 14.01 18.98
C ARG A 275 1.67 13.93 17.71
N PHE A 276 2.18 14.50 16.62
CA PHE A 276 1.63 14.15 15.31
C PHE A 276 1.75 12.63 15.09
N HIS A 277 0.71 12.05 14.48
CA HIS A 277 0.55 10.60 14.40
C HIS A 277 1.10 10.02 13.09
N SER A 278 1.21 10.83 12.04
CA SER A 278 1.71 10.42 10.73
C SER A 278 2.32 11.59 9.95
N LEU A 279 3.16 11.26 8.97
CA LEU A 279 3.85 12.22 8.11
C LEU A 279 3.44 12.00 6.66
N ILE A 280 3.11 13.08 5.98
CA ILE A 280 2.67 13.11 4.59
C ILE A 280 3.75 13.82 3.78
N ALA A 281 4.46 13.07 2.95
CA ALA A 281 5.52 13.60 2.10
C ALA A 281 4.94 13.98 0.74
N GLU A 282 4.66 15.27 0.59
CA GLU A 282 4.06 15.87 -0.60
C GLU A 282 5.06 16.00 -1.74
N THR A 283 4.55 15.97 -2.97
CA THR A 283 5.37 16.21 -4.15
C THR A 283 5.78 17.68 -4.25
N GLY A 284 6.94 17.94 -4.87
CA GLY A 284 7.39 19.30 -5.18
C GLY A 284 8.90 19.42 -5.10
N ASP A 285 9.49 18.85 -4.04
CA ASP A 285 10.93 18.93 -3.76
C ASP A 285 11.61 17.60 -3.99
N LEU A 286 11.86 16.81 -2.93
CA LEU A 286 12.61 15.56 -3.06
C LEU A 286 11.84 14.48 -3.83
N ILE A 287 10.50 14.48 -3.72
CA ILE A 287 9.65 13.57 -4.47
C ILE A 287 8.94 14.31 -5.60
N LYS A 288 9.06 13.75 -6.81
CA LYS A 288 8.51 14.37 -8.04
C LYS A 288 7.23 13.73 -8.55
N ARG A 289 6.92 12.49 -8.13
CA ARG A 289 5.84 11.70 -8.74
C ARG A 289 4.79 11.32 -7.71
N TYR A 290 5.18 10.54 -6.71
CA TYR A 290 4.22 9.91 -5.82
C TYR A 290 4.30 10.53 -4.44
N ARG A 291 3.17 11.01 -3.91
CA ARG A 291 3.07 11.30 -2.48
C ARG A 291 3.30 10.03 -1.68
N GLU A 292 4.01 10.15 -0.57
CA GLU A 292 4.24 9.05 0.36
C GLU A 292 3.63 9.39 1.71
N VAL A 293 3.16 8.37 2.43
CA VAL A 293 2.59 8.49 3.77
C VAL A 293 3.38 7.58 4.70
N VAL A 294 3.83 8.12 5.82
CA VAL A 294 4.66 7.40 6.78
C VAL A 294 3.90 7.26 8.11
N GLN A 295 3.79 6.02 8.58
CA GLN A 295 3.24 5.69 9.89
C GLN A 295 4.33 5.05 10.75
N PHE A 296 4.58 5.64 11.91
CA PHE A 296 5.65 5.24 12.84
C PHE A 296 5.18 4.18 13.85
N HIS A 297 3.86 3.99 13.99
CA HIS A 297 3.25 3.09 14.97
C HIS A 297 2.52 1.94 14.30
N ASP A 298 3.09 0.74 14.40
CA ASP A 298 2.59 -0.50 13.81
C ASP A 298 1.13 -0.82 14.18
N ALA A 299 0.72 -0.46 15.41
CA ALA A 299 -0.63 -0.70 15.90
C ALA A 299 -1.70 0.10 15.14
N ARG A 300 -1.31 1.19 14.46
CA ARG A 300 -2.21 2.04 13.64
C ARG A 300 -2.37 1.53 12.21
N ILE A 301 -1.86 0.32 11.93
CA ILE A 301 -1.84 -0.29 10.60
C ILE A 301 -2.50 -1.67 10.67
N LEU A 302 -3.44 -1.92 9.77
CA LEU A 302 -4.02 -3.25 9.56
C LEU A 302 -3.84 -3.65 8.09
N PRO A 303 -2.95 -4.61 7.77
CA PRO A 303 -2.95 -5.23 6.45
C PRO A 303 -4.27 -5.97 6.23
N GLU A 304 -5.10 -5.47 5.32
CA GLU A 304 -6.47 -5.93 5.13
C GLU A 304 -6.61 -6.83 3.89
N TYR A 305 -5.87 -6.51 2.83
CA TYR A 305 -5.84 -7.33 1.61
C TYR A 305 -4.42 -7.57 1.13
N LEU A 306 -4.18 -8.78 0.63
CA LEU A 306 -2.98 -9.14 -0.12
C LEU A 306 -3.36 -9.28 -1.60
N LEU A 307 -2.63 -8.59 -2.46
CA LEU A 307 -2.84 -8.61 -3.91
C LEU A 307 -1.66 -9.31 -4.59
N ALA A 308 -1.94 -10.32 -5.41
CA ALA A 308 -0.99 -10.85 -6.37
C ALA A 308 -1.31 -10.27 -7.74
N TYR A 309 -0.36 -9.56 -8.34
CA TYR A 309 -0.55 -8.86 -9.62
C TYR A 309 0.61 -9.13 -10.58
N LYS A 310 0.40 -8.83 -11.85
CA LYS A 310 1.36 -8.94 -12.94
C LYS A 310 1.63 -7.58 -13.55
N ARG A 311 2.86 -7.37 -14.02
CA ARG A 311 3.22 -6.25 -14.90
C ARG A 311 2.86 -6.62 -16.34
N VAL A 312 2.15 -5.72 -17.03
CA VAL A 312 1.75 -5.89 -18.44
C VAL A 312 2.72 -5.13 -19.32
N TYR A 313 3.51 -5.86 -20.10
CA TYR A 313 4.55 -5.29 -20.97
C TYR A 313 3.96 -4.87 -22.32
N LYS A 314 4.41 -3.73 -22.86
CA LYS A 314 4.04 -3.30 -24.20
C LYS A 314 4.48 -4.37 -25.20
N ARG A 315 3.54 -4.87 -26.02
CA ARG A 315 3.88 -5.77 -27.13
C ARG A 315 4.74 -5.01 -28.13
N VAL A 316 6.02 -5.35 -28.23
CA VAL A 316 6.85 -4.91 -29.35
C VAL A 316 6.36 -5.64 -30.60
N ARG A 317 5.76 -4.93 -31.55
CA ARG A 317 5.52 -5.47 -32.89
C ARG A 317 6.87 -5.71 -33.55
N ILE A 318 7.25 -6.97 -33.73
CA ILE A 318 8.36 -7.35 -34.60
C ILE A 318 7.87 -7.12 -36.03
N THR A 319 8.25 -6.00 -36.65
CA THR A 319 7.76 -5.61 -37.98
C THR A 319 8.54 -6.24 -39.13
N ARG A 320 9.72 -6.83 -38.91
CA ARG A 320 10.49 -7.48 -39.99
C ARG A 320 11.45 -8.55 -39.47
N LEU A 321 11.26 -9.78 -39.90
CA LEU A 321 12.29 -10.82 -39.87
C LEU A 321 13.10 -10.68 -41.16
N VAL A 322 14.21 -9.94 -41.15
CA VAL A 322 15.07 -9.85 -42.34
C VAL A 322 15.95 -11.09 -42.40
N ARG A 323 15.65 -12.00 -43.33
CA ARG A 323 16.60 -13.04 -43.74
C ARG A 323 17.64 -12.38 -44.65
N ARG A 324 18.89 -12.33 -44.21
CA ARG A 324 20.04 -12.08 -45.09
C ARG A 324 20.87 -13.35 -45.15
N THR A 325 21.19 -13.76 -46.37
CA THR A 325 22.27 -14.69 -46.68
C THR A 325 23.58 -13.91 -46.63
N ASP A 326 24.56 -14.39 -45.88
CA ASP A 326 25.93 -13.89 -46.02
C ASP A 326 26.54 -14.40 -47.33
N LEU A 327 27.69 -13.83 -47.74
CA LEU A 327 28.42 -14.19 -48.95
C LEU A 327 28.93 -15.65 -48.96
N ASN A 328 28.72 -16.40 -47.87
CA ASN A 328 29.14 -17.78 -47.69
C ASN A 328 27.94 -18.76 -47.53
N GLY A 329 26.71 -18.32 -47.81
CA GLY A 329 25.51 -19.17 -47.80
C GLY A 329 25.02 -19.60 -46.42
N ARG A 330 25.44 -18.97 -45.31
CA ARG A 330 24.96 -19.30 -43.96
C ARG A 330 23.72 -18.47 -43.61
N HIS A 331 22.71 -19.14 -43.03
CA HIS A 331 21.49 -18.49 -42.55
C HIS A 331 21.66 -18.03 -41.10
N GLY A 332 21.81 -16.72 -40.89
CA GLY A 332 21.76 -16.08 -39.58
C GLY A 332 20.42 -15.38 -39.34
N THR A 333 19.93 -15.39 -38.09
CA THR A 333 18.74 -14.59 -37.71
C THR A 333 19.21 -13.34 -36.98
N LEU A 334 19.13 -12.17 -37.61
CA LEU A 334 19.38 -10.89 -36.96
C LEU A 334 18.08 -10.34 -36.37
N ARG A 335 18.11 -10.02 -35.08
CA ARG A 335 17.04 -9.28 -34.41
C ARG A 335 17.36 -7.79 -34.52
N SER A 336 16.61 -7.03 -35.31
CA SER A 336 16.73 -5.58 -35.31
C SER A 336 15.65 -4.96 -34.40
N LYS A 337 16.09 -4.06 -33.52
CA LYS A 337 15.23 -3.08 -32.86
C LYS A 337 15.18 -1.82 -33.75
N ALA A 338 14.07 -1.11 -33.77
CA ALA A 338 14.07 0.25 -34.30
C ALA A 338 14.81 1.16 -33.29
N GLY A 339 15.94 1.74 -33.71
CA GLY A 339 16.63 2.81 -32.97
C GLY A 339 17.94 2.47 -32.23
N GLU A 340 18.48 1.25 -32.28
CA GLU A 340 19.78 0.91 -31.64
C GLU A 340 20.73 0.11 -32.55
N ARG A 341 22.04 0.28 -32.32
CA ARG A 341 23.15 -0.44 -32.98
C ARG A 341 23.08 -1.96 -32.73
N PHE A 342 23.45 -2.70 -33.77
CA PHE A 342 23.27 -4.15 -33.94
C PHE A 342 23.95 -5.01 -32.86
N TRP A 343 23.22 -6.00 -32.33
CA TRP A 343 23.79 -7.15 -31.62
C TRP A 343 23.60 -8.40 -32.47
N CYS A 344 24.70 -9.02 -32.89
CA CYS A 344 24.68 -10.27 -33.66
C CYS A 344 24.82 -11.45 -32.70
N CYS A 345 23.80 -12.31 -32.60
CA CYS A 345 23.86 -13.54 -31.84
C CYS A 345 23.91 -14.72 -32.81
N TRP A 346 25.08 -15.32 -32.99
CA TRP A 346 25.25 -16.52 -33.80
C TRP A 346 24.88 -17.75 -32.97
N LYS A 347 23.75 -18.39 -33.29
CA LYS A 347 23.48 -19.76 -32.84
C LYS A 347 24.15 -20.72 -33.82
N VAL A 348 25.18 -21.42 -33.37
CA VAL A 348 25.72 -22.58 -34.08
C VAL A 348 24.70 -23.71 -33.95
N LEU A 349 24.01 -24.02 -35.04
CA LEU A 349 23.20 -25.24 -35.13
C LEU A 349 24.14 -26.40 -35.49
N SER A 350 24.40 -27.30 -34.54
CA SER A 350 25.10 -28.56 -34.83
C SER A 350 24.25 -29.41 -35.78
N PRO A 351 24.85 -30.05 -36.81
CA PRO A 351 24.09 -30.89 -37.73
C PRO A 351 23.61 -32.15 -37.02
N ARG A 352 22.31 -32.46 -37.15
CA ARG A 352 21.77 -33.78 -36.85
C ARG A 352 22.46 -34.81 -37.75
N ARG A 353 23.20 -35.77 -37.17
CA ARG A 353 23.61 -36.97 -37.90
C ARG A 353 22.36 -37.80 -38.24
N LYS A 354 22.18 -38.08 -39.53
CA LYS A 354 21.30 -39.14 -40.02
C LYS A 354 22.15 -40.40 -40.17
N SER A 355 21.85 -41.41 -39.36
CA SER A 355 21.88 -42.86 -39.64
C SER A 355 21.67 -43.56 -38.31
#